data_AF-A0A961Q6G9-F1
#
_entry.id   AF-A0A961Q6G9-F1
#
_cell.length_a   1.000
_cell.length_b   1.000
_cell.length_c   1.000
_cell.angle_alpha   90.00
_cell.angle_beta   90.00
_cell.angle_gamma   90.00
#
_symmetry.space_group_name_H-M   'P 1'
#
loop_
_entity.id
_entity.type
_entity.pdbx_description
1 polymer ?
#
loop_
_entity_poly.entity_id
_entity_poly.type
_entity_poly.pdbx_seq_one_letter_code
_entity_poly.pdbx_strand_id
1 'polypeptide(L)'
;MLKRSAICLAAVLCFAALSPARAGDPLTDQELLRLFPGTFRAVVKGKFQVKVTLKRDGAILGEVPGLQDKGRWTVQNGELCIVMPNMTRGRVECSSVVAADGWYKGRNVVFQKL
;
A
#
# COMPACT_ATOMS: atom_id res chain seq x y z
N MET A 1 -30.10 55.96 -32.97
CA MET A 1 -30.61 55.04 -31.93
C MET A 1 -30.09 53.64 -32.21
N LEU A 2 -29.16 53.11 -31.39
CA LEU A 2 -29.08 51.68 -31.04
C LEU A 2 -28.04 51.52 -29.91
N LYS A 3 -28.53 51.05 -28.76
CA LYS A 3 -27.78 50.67 -27.54
C LYS A 3 -26.80 49.53 -27.82
N ARG A 4 -25.58 49.59 -27.28
CA ARG A 4 -24.78 48.39 -26.97
C ARG A 4 -23.97 48.59 -25.68
N SER A 5 -24.51 48.03 -24.61
CA SER A 5 -23.84 47.82 -23.32
C SER A 5 -22.60 46.95 -23.53
N ALA A 6 -21.45 47.36 -22.98
CA ALA A 6 -20.27 46.52 -22.87
C ALA A 6 -20.13 46.03 -21.43
N ILE A 7 -20.16 44.72 -21.30
CA ILE A 7 -20.19 43.92 -20.07
C ILE A 7 -18.77 43.82 -19.51
N CYS A 8 -18.64 44.02 -18.19
CA CYS A 8 -17.45 43.74 -17.39
C CYS A 8 -17.04 42.27 -17.52
N LEU A 9 -15.76 41.99 -17.82
CA LEU A 9 -15.17 40.66 -17.64
C LEU A 9 -13.91 40.79 -16.78
N ALA A 10 -14.08 40.69 -15.46
CA ALA A 10 -12.99 40.53 -14.52
C ALA A 10 -12.55 39.06 -14.53
N ALA A 11 -11.39 38.78 -15.13
CA ALA A 11 -10.77 37.46 -15.10
C ALA A 11 -10.15 37.22 -13.72
N VAL A 12 -10.86 36.52 -12.83
CA VAL A 12 -10.31 35.99 -11.59
C VAL A 12 -9.53 34.73 -11.94
N LEU A 13 -8.20 34.86 -11.98
CA LEU A 13 -7.26 33.74 -12.07
C LEU A 13 -7.31 32.93 -10.77
N CYS A 14 -8.12 31.88 -10.74
CA CYS A 14 -8.04 30.83 -9.74
C CYS A 14 -6.72 30.07 -9.93
N PHE A 15 -5.67 30.50 -9.24
CA PHE A 15 -4.50 29.67 -8.94
C PHE A 15 -4.96 28.53 -8.04
N ALA A 16 -5.36 27.40 -8.65
CA ALA A 16 -5.52 26.15 -7.95
C ALA A 16 -4.15 25.77 -7.37
N ALA A 17 -4.02 25.87 -6.05
CA ALA A 17 -2.89 25.35 -5.30
C ALA A 17 -2.82 23.84 -5.52
N LEU A 18 -1.98 23.41 -6.46
CA LEU A 18 -1.58 22.03 -6.62
C LEU A 18 -0.79 21.65 -5.38
N SER A 19 -1.46 21.10 -4.36
CA SER A 19 -0.77 20.46 -3.25
C SER A 19 0.09 19.32 -3.82
N PRO A 20 1.40 19.32 -3.59
CA PRO A 20 2.22 18.18 -3.99
C PRO A 20 1.68 16.95 -3.25
N ALA A 21 1.37 15.89 -3.98
CA ALA A 21 1.06 14.60 -3.40
C ALA A 21 2.27 14.16 -2.58
N ARG A 22 2.23 14.35 -1.26
CA ARG A 22 3.25 13.84 -0.35
C ARG A 22 3.14 12.32 -0.37
N ALA A 23 4.13 11.65 -0.95
CA ALA A 23 4.36 10.25 -0.66
C ALA A 23 4.52 10.14 0.87
N GLY A 24 3.70 9.32 1.52
CA GLY A 24 3.79 9.14 2.97
C GLY A 24 5.17 8.63 3.37
N ASP A 25 5.60 8.97 4.58
CA ASP A 25 6.84 8.43 5.13
C ASP A 25 6.73 6.90 5.31
N PRO A 26 7.85 6.15 5.21
CA PRO A 26 7.86 4.74 5.56
C PRO A 26 7.40 4.51 7.00
N LEU A 27 6.59 3.48 7.20
CA LEU A 27 6.12 3.06 8.52
C LEU A 27 7.29 2.56 9.36
N THR A 28 7.29 2.96 10.63
CA THR A 28 8.22 2.48 11.66
C THR A 28 7.94 1.04 12.07
N ASP A 29 8.90 0.40 12.76
CA ASP A 29 8.73 -0.97 13.28
C ASP A 29 7.46 -1.14 14.10
N GLN A 30 7.18 -0.17 14.98
CA GLN A 30 6.04 -0.23 15.87
C GLN A 30 4.71 -0.08 15.11
N GLU A 31 4.68 0.73 14.06
CA GLU A 31 3.51 0.88 13.19
C GLU A 31 3.26 -0.38 12.37
N LEU A 32 4.33 -0.97 11.80
CA LEU A 32 4.25 -2.24 11.09
C LEU A 32 3.71 -3.36 11.98
N LEU A 33 4.23 -3.50 13.21
CA LEU A 33 3.79 -4.52 14.16
C LEU A 33 2.34 -4.35 14.63
N ARG A 34 1.83 -3.13 14.67
CA ARG A 34 0.41 -2.86 14.96
C ARG A 34 -0.48 -3.14 13.75
N LEU A 35 0.01 -2.83 12.56
CA LEU A 35 -0.74 -2.91 11.31
C LEU A 35 -0.89 -4.35 10.82
N PHE A 36 0.23 -5.07 10.69
CA PHE A 36 0.30 -6.28 9.88
C PHE A 36 -0.27 -7.55 10.51
N PRO A 37 -0.53 -7.67 11.83
CA PRO A 37 -1.48 -8.68 12.28
C PRO A 37 -2.87 -8.43 11.68
N GLY A 38 -3.33 -9.31 10.79
CA GLY A 38 -4.59 -9.15 10.08
C GLY A 38 -4.66 -9.92 8.77
N THR A 39 -5.77 -9.71 8.06
CA THR A 39 -6.02 -10.31 6.74
C THR A 39 -6.00 -9.21 5.68
N PHE A 40 -5.33 -9.48 4.56
CA PHE A 40 -5.11 -8.52 3.50
C PHE A 40 -5.29 -9.17 2.13
N ARG A 41 -5.69 -8.37 1.16
CA ARG A 41 -5.48 -8.64 -0.25
C ARG A 41 -4.14 -8.02 -0.65
N ALA A 42 -3.19 -8.86 -1.05
CA ALA A 42 -1.89 -8.44 -1.56
C ALA A 42 -1.88 -8.52 -3.09
N VAL A 43 -1.45 -7.45 -3.76
CA VAL A 43 -1.20 -7.41 -5.20
C VAL A 43 0.31 -7.42 -5.43
N VAL A 44 0.85 -8.57 -5.82
CA VAL A 44 2.29 -8.79 -6.00
C VAL A 44 2.69 -8.54 -7.46
N LYS A 45 3.75 -7.74 -7.65
CA LYS A 45 4.29 -7.30 -8.95
C LYS A 45 3.20 -6.71 -9.87
N GLY A 46 2.19 -6.08 -9.27
CA GLY A 46 1.06 -5.45 -9.99
C GLY A 46 0.06 -6.41 -10.65
N LYS A 47 0.21 -7.72 -10.51
CA LYS A 47 -0.60 -8.71 -11.27
C LYS A 47 -1.17 -9.85 -10.44
N PHE A 48 -0.44 -10.34 -9.44
CA PHE A 48 -0.87 -11.53 -8.71
C PHE A 48 -1.62 -11.13 -7.45
N GLN A 49 -2.91 -11.44 -7.40
CA GLN A 49 -3.71 -11.23 -6.20
C GLN A 49 -3.61 -12.43 -5.28
N VAL A 50 -3.22 -12.18 -4.04
CA VAL A 50 -3.05 -13.19 -2.99
C VAL A 50 -3.81 -12.71 -1.76
N LYS A 51 -4.65 -13.56 -1.18
CA LYS A 51 -5.17 -13.30 0.16
C LYS A 51 -4.10 -13.74 1.16
N VAL A 52 -3.63 -12.82 2.00
CA VAL A 52 -2.64 -13.13 3.03
C VAL A 52 -3.22 -12.89 4.41
N THR A 53 -2.96 -13.80 5.34
CA THR A 53 -3.30 -13.68 6.76
C THR A 53 -2.02 -13.73 7.57
N LEU A 54 -1.67 -12.63 8.23
CA LEU A 54 -0.50 -12.48 9.06
C LEU A 54 -0.93 -12.52 10.53
N LYS A 55 -0.36 -13.42 11.32
CA LYS A 55 -0.70 -13.65 12.72
C LYS A 55 0.31 -12.98 13.65
N ARG A 56 -0.11 -12.65 14.88
CA ARG A 56 0.74 -12.00 15.90
C ARG A 56 1.98 -12.82 16.30
N ASP A 57 1.93 -14.14 16.15
CA ASP A 57 3.05 -15.06 16.41
C ASP A 57 4.11 -15.08 15.29
N GLY A 58 3.94 -14.25 14.26
CA GLY A 58 4.84 -14.20 13.11
C GLY A 58 4.56 -15.28 12.06
N ALA A 59 3.44 -16.01 12.13
CA ALA A 59 3.03 -16.91 11.05
C ALA A 59 2.28 -16.14 9.93
N ILE A 60 2.50 -16.53 8.68
CA ILE A 60 1.75 -16.02 7.51
C ILE A 60 1.14 -17.18 6.73
N LEU A 61 -0.10 -17.01 6.29
CA LEU A 61 -0.80 -17.90 5.36
C LEU A 61 -1.14 -17.09 4.11
N GLY A 62 -0.64 -17.51 2.95
CA GLY A 62 -1.05 -16.99 1.65
C GLY A 62 -1.97 -17.96 0.94
N GLU A 63 -3.02 -17.44 0.32
CA GLU A 63 -4.04 -18.21 -0.36
C GLU A 63 -4.29 -17.62 -1.76
N VAL A 64 -4.21 -18.47 -2.77
CA VAL A 64 -4.67 -18.23 -4.13
C VAL A 64 -5.54 -19.42 -4.56
N PRO A 65 -6.36 -19.31 -5.62
CA PRO A 65 -7.13 -20.45 -6.10
C PRO A 65 -6.24 -21.67 -6.36
N GLY A 66 -6.52 -22.78 -5.66
CA GLY A 66 -5.79 -24.04 -5.81
C GLY A 66 -4.44 -24.15 -5.09
N LEU A 67 -3.98 -23.11 -4.37
CA LEU A 67 -2.72 -23.16 -3.62
C LEU A 67 -2.81 -22.39 -2.30
N GLN A 68 -2.42 -23.07 -1.22
CA GLN A 68 -2.14 -22.46 0.07
C GLN A 68 -0.64 -22.59 0.36
N ASP A 69 -0.06 -21.52 0.91
CA ASP A 69 1.35 -21.48 1.27
C ASP A 69 1.51 -20.89 2.67
N LYS A 70 2.31 -21.55 3.51
CA LYS A 70 2.51 -21.18 4.92
C LYS A 70 3.95 -20.78 5.14
N GLY A 71 4.17 -19.70 5.86
CA GLY A 71 5.51 -19.19 6.10
C GLY A 71 5.61 -18.35 7.36
N ARG A 72 6.59 -17.46 7.36
CA ARG A 72 6.85 -16.53 8.46
C ARG A 72 6.88 -15.09 7.98
N TRP A 73 6.49 -14.17 8.86
CA TRP A 73 6.73 -12.75 8.68
C TRP A 73 7.39 -12.18 9.94
N THR A 74 8.20 -11.15 9.75
CA THR A 74 8.88 -10.41 10.80
C THR A 74 8.96 -8.93 10.42
N VAL A 75 9.29 -8.09 11.39
CA VAL A 75 9.63 -6.69 11.19
C VAL A 75 11.08 -6.49 11.61
N GLN A 76 11.90 -5.93 10.74
CA GLN A 76 13.32 -5.67 10.99
C GLN A 76 13.74 -4.39 10.27
N ASN A 77 14.40 -3.46 10.97
CA ASN A 77 14.98 -2.23 10.40
C ASN A 77 13.97 -1.36 9.59
N GLY A 78 12.72 -1.25 10.04
CA GLY A 78 11.66 -0.51 9.36
C GLY A 78 11.07 -1.23 8.16
N GLU A 79 11.34 -2.53 8.00
CA GLU A 79 10.88 -3.33 6.88
C GLU A 79 9.98 -4.49 7.32
N LEU A 80 8.95 -4.76 6.54
CA LEU A 80 8.20 -6.00 6.60
C LEU A 80 8.97 -7.06 5.81
N CYS A 81 9.38 -8.12 6.49
CA CYS A 81 10.08 -9.24 5.90
C CYS A 81 9.17 -10.47 5.89
N ILE A 82 9.05 -11.13 4.73
CA ILE A 82 8.21 -12.32 4.54
C ILE A 82 9.03 -13.43 3.92
N VAL A 83 8.84 -14.65 4.41
CA VAL A 83 9.40 -15.87 3.81
C VAL A 83 8.32 -16.94 3.72
N MET A 84 8.16 -17.50 2.53
CA MET A 84 7.20 -18.54 2.20
C MET A 84 7.79 -19.54 1.18
N PRO A 85 7.65 -20.86 1.38
CA PRO A 85 8.25 -21.88 0.52
C PRO A 85 7.94 -21.71 -0.96
N ASN A 86 6.68 -21.44 -1.33
CA ASN A 86 6.26 -21.39 -2.73
C ASN A 86 6.26 -19.97 -3.28
N MET A 87 5.63 -19.02 -2.57
CA MET A 87 5.44 -17.64 -3.06
C MET A 87 6.74 -16.83 -3.12
N THR A 88 7.66 -17.05 -2.16
CA THR A 88 8.99 -16.39 -2.13
C THR A 88 10.13 -17.34 -2.50
N ARG A 89 9.82 -18.60 -2.88
CA ARG A 89 10.82 -19.65 -3.12
C ARG A 89 11.76 -19.87 -1.92
N GLY A 90 11.22 -19.73 -0.70
CA GLY A 90 11.96 -19.85 0.55
C GLY A 90 12.94 -18.71 0.86
N ARG A 91 12.93 -17.60 0.11
CA ARG A 91 13.79 -16.44 0.37
C ARG A 91 13.08 -15.44 1.27
N VAL A 92 13.86 -14.76 2.11
CA VAL A 92 13.37 -13.62 2.88
C VAL A 92 13.28 -12.43 1.93
N GLU A 93 12.06 -11.91 1.76
CA GLU A 93 11.78 -10.71 0.97
C GLU A 93 11.39 -9.59 1.93
N CYS A 94 12.22 -8.54 2.02
CA CYS A 94 12.01 -7.39 2.89
C CYS A 94 11.61 -6.15 2.08
N SER A 95 10.72 -5.34 2.67
CA SER A 95 10.33 -4.07 2.11
C SER A 95 9.91 -3.08 3.18
N SER A 96 10.41 -1.85 3.09
CA SER A 96 9.75 -0.70 3.71
C SER A 96 8.31 -0.59 3.20
N VAL A 97 7.39 -0.19 4.06
CA VAL A 97 5.97 -0.04 3.72
C VAL A 97 5.56 1.39 3.93
N VAL A 98 4.87 1.97 2.95
CA VAL A 98 4.29 3.32 3.03
C VAL A 98 2.77 3.20 3.08
N ALA A 99 2.13 3.88 4.03
CA ALA A 99 0.68 4.02 4.06
C ALA A 99 0.22 5.15 3.11
N ALA A 100 -0.75 4.88 2.25
CA ALA A 100 -1.35 5.86 1.34
C ALA A 100 -2.82 5.50 1.08
N ASP A 101 -3.75 6.36 1.50
CA ASP A 101 -5.18 6.25 1.20
C ASP A 101 -5.82 4.89 1.51
N GLY A 102 -5.49 4.31 2.67
CA GLY A 102 -5.98 3.00 3.10
C GLY A 102 -5.29 1.79 2.44
N TRP A 103 -4.30 2.04 1.58
CA TRP A 103 -3.39 1.04 1.02
C TRP A 103 -2.04 1.09 1.71
N TYR A 104 -1.35 -0.05 1.72
CA TYR A 104 0.00 -0.17 2.27
C TYR A 104 0.93 -0.67 1.17
N LYS A 105 1.85 0.17 0.72
CA LYS A 105 2.69 -0.06 -0.46
C LYS A 105 4.09 -0.46 -0.03
N GLY A 106 4.53 -1.64 -0.45
CA GLY A 106 5.92 -2.06 -0.45
C GLY A 106 6.51 -2.06 -1.87
N ARG A 107 7.79 -2.43 -1.99
CA ARG A 107 8.61 -2.37 -3.22
C ARG A 107 7.94 -3.06 -4.41
N ASN A 108 7.40 -4.26 -4.20
CA ASN A 108 6.80 -5.09 -5.26
C ASN A 108 5.44 -5.66 -4.82
N VAL A 109 4.82 -5.09 -3.80
CA VAL A 109 3.57 -5.59 -3.24
C VAL A 109 2.76 -4.43 -2.69
N VAL A 110 1.46 -4.47 -2.94
CA VAL A 110 0.50 -3.53 -2.33
C VAL A 110 -0.50 -4.32 -1.53
N PHE A 111 -0.74 -3.93 -0.28
CA PHE A 111 -1.70 -4.56 0.61
C PHE A 111 -2.93 -3.67 0.78
N GLN A 112 -4.10 -4.30 0.74
CA GLN A 112 -5.38 -3.74 1.14
C GLN A 112 -5.91 -4.56 2.30
N LYS A 113 -6.27 -3.92 3.41
CA LYS A 113 -6.87 -4.63 4.53
C LYS A 113 -8.27 -5.15 4.13
N LEU A 114 -8.58 -6.38 4.52
CA LEU A 114 -9.89 -7.01 4.32
C LEU A 114 -10.75 -6.94 5.59
#